data_AF-A0A7R9FF05-F1
#
_entry.id   AF-A0A7R9FF05-F1
#
_cell.length_a   1.000
_cell.length_b   1.000
_cell.length_c   1.000
_cell.angle_alpha   90.00
_cell.angle_beta   90.00
_cell.angle_gamma   90.00
#
_symmetry.space_group_name_H-M   'P 1'
#
loop_
_entity.id
_entity.type
_entity.pdbx_description
1 polymer ?
#
loop_
_entity_poly.entity_id
_entity_poly.type
_entity_poly.pdbx_seq_one_letter_code
_entity_poly.pdbx_strand_id
1 'polypeptide(L)'
;LSGDKFRFDLNGDGPARYNIIHFKQNTPGKYEWVRVGEYMEGELRLNMSEIQFKLGHRQLPESVCSLPCDQGQAKKYVEGESCCWHCFNCTQYQVRHPLDETQCVVCPQGTLPDDTRVRCQEIPEVFLRPESGWAIGAMSLSATGILVTLFVAGVFVRHNDTPVVRASGRELSYVLLTGI
;
A
#
# COMPACT_ATOMS: atom_id res chain seq x y z
N LEU A 1 4.27 26.43 60.32
CA LEU A 1 4.76 25.06 60.03
C LEU A 1 3.98 24.56 58.82
N SER A 2 4.63 24.22 57.70
CA SER A 2 3.98 23.94 56.40
C SER A 2 3.08 22.69 56.35
N GLY A 3 2.94 21.92 57.44
CA GLY A 3 2.05 20.75 57.50
C GLY A 3 2.52 19.55 56.66
N ASP A 4 3.74 19.61 56.13
CA ASP A 4 4.27 18.59 55.24
C ASP A 4 4.59 17.29 55.98
N LYS A 5 4.09 16.17 55.44
CA LYS A 5 4.50 14.82 55.86
C LYS A 5 5.91 14.54 55.36
N PHE A 6 6.84 14.30 56.28
CA PHE A 6 8.21 13.88 55.98
C PHE A 6 8.40 12.39 56.29
N ARG A 7 9.19 11.72 55.47
CA ARG A 7 9.61 10.32 55.65
C ARG A 7 11.03 10.20 55.09
N PHE A 8 11.87 9.43 55.74
CA PHE A 8 13.20 9.11 55.22
C PHE A 8 13.17 7.73 54.56
N ASP A 9 13.93 7.57 53.49
CA ASP A 9 14.20 6.27 52.88
C ASP A 9 15.19 5.46 53.75
N LEU A 10 15.53 4.25 53.30
CA LEU A 10 16.48 3.37 53.99
C LEU A 10 17.92 3.93 54.01
N ASN A 11 18.25 4.84 53.10
CA ASN A 11 19.56 5.49 52.99
C ASN A 11 19.62 6.81 53.78
N GLY A 12 18.49 7.28 54.33
CA GLY A 12 18.38 8.54 55.07
C GLY A 12 17.98 9.74 54.22
N ASP A 13 17.60 9.55 52.95
CA ASP A 13 17.15 10.61 52.05
C ASP A 13 15.67 10.94 52.27
N GLY A 14 15.33 12.23 52.14
CA GLY A 14 13.93 12.69 52.18
C GLY A 14 13.15 12.31 50.92
N PRO A 15 11.81 12.45 50.93
CA PRO A 15 11.01 12.13 49.75
C PRO A 15 11.31 13.14 48.64
N ALA A 16 11.61 12.65 47.43
CA ALA A 16 11.91 13.50 46.27
C ALA A 16 10.71 14.39 45.92
N ARG A 17 10.86 15.70 46.07
CA ARG A 17 9.85 16.71 45.76
C ARG A 17 10.47 17.88 45.04
N TYR A 18 10.01 18.18 43.84
CA TYR A 18 10.54 19.25 43.02
C TYR A 18 9.42 20.08 42.39
N ASN A 19 9.64 21.38 42.30
CA ASN A 19 8.79 22.27 41.50
C ASN A 19 9.39 22.38 40.10
N ILE A 20 8.58 22.11 39.08
CA ILE A 20 8.99 22.29 37.69
C ILE A 20 8.67 23.71 37.27
N ILE A 21 9.70 24.45 36.88
CA ILE A 21 9.61 25.84 36.42
C ILE A 21 9.92 25.91 34.92
N HIS A 22 9.22 26.80 34.22
CA HIS A 22 9.39 27.04 32.80
C HIS A 22 9.65 28.52 32.56
N PHE A 23 10.73 28.84 31.87
CA PHE A 23 11.03 30.20 31.45
C PHE A 23 10.36 30.47 30.11
N LYS A 24 9.33 31.32 30.12
CA LYS A 24 8.57 31.64 28.90
C LYS A 24 8.28 33.12 28.77
N GLN A 25 7.98 33.49 27.54
CA GLN A 25 7.47 34.80 27.20
C GLN A 25 5.95 34.82 27.39
N ASN A 26 5.44 35.59 28.35
CA ASN A 26 3.99 35.78 28.55
C ASN A 26 3.44 36.91 27.67
N THR A 27 4.21 37.99 27.51
CA THR A 27 3.89 39.11 26.63
C THR A 27 5.10 39.45 25.75
N PRO A 28 4.90 40.07 24.57
CA PRO A 28 6.00 40.43 23.68
C PRO A 28 7.09 41.21 24.44
N GLY A 29 8.31 40.67 24.47
CA GLY A 29 9.47 41.25 25.17
C GLY A 29 9.58 40.95 26.68
N LYS A 30 8.58 40.35 27.32
CA LYS A 30 8.61 40.05 28.76
C LYS A 30 8.69 38.55 29.05
N TYR A 31 9.76 38.14 29.72
CA TYR A 31 10.00 36.75 30.10
C TYR A 31 9.87 36.58 31.61
N GLU A 32 9.23 35.48 32.02
CA GLU A 32 8.96 35.18 33.42
C GLU A 32 9.18 33.68 33.69
N TRP A 33 9.62 33.37 34.91
CA TRP A 33 9.68 32.01 35.43
C TRP A 33 8.31 31.66 36.00
N VAL A 34 7.65 30.67 35.43
CA VAL A 34 6.33 30.21 35.88
C VAL A 34 6.46 28.77 36.34
N ARG A 35 5.87 28.44 37.49
CA ARG A 35 5.76 27.05 37.96
C ARG A 35 4.72 26.34 37.09
N VAL A 36 5.14 25.34 36.32
CA VAL A 36 4.29 24.58 35.40
C VAL A 36 3.96 23.18 35.89
N GLY A 37 4.55 22.76 37.01
CA GLY A 37 4.24 21.46 37.58
C GLY A 37 5.00 21.13 38.86
N GLU A 38 4.83 19.90 39.30
CA GLU A 38 5.49 19.33 40.46
C GLU A 38 5.82 17.86 40.24
N TYR A 39 6.90 17.42 40.85
CA TYR A 39 7.29 16.02 40.93
C TYR A 39 7.26 15.60 42.39
N MET A 40 6.54 14.53 42.72
CA MET A 40 6.47 14.00 44.07
C MET A 40 6.57 12.48 44.04
N GLU A 41 7.56 11.91 44.74
CA GLU A 41 7.68 10.46 45.02
C GLU A 41 7.46 9.55 43.77
N GLY A 42 7.99 9.96 42.62
CA GLY A 42 7.88 9.19 41.36
C GLY A 42 6.80 9.68 40.40
N GLU A 43 5.85 10.50 40.86
CA GLU A 43 4.76 11.01 40.05
C GLU A 43 5.07 12.42 39.54
N LEU A 44 5.05 12.60 38.21
CA LEU A 44 5.24 13.87 37.53
C LEU A 44 3.88 14.46 37.15
N ARG A 45 3.54 15.62 37.71
CA ARG A 45 2.32 16.35 37.41
C ARG A 45 2.68 17.65 36.70
N LEU A 46 2.43 17.69 35.39
CA LEU A 46 2.72 18.85 34.55
C LEU A 46 1.43 19.45 33.99
N ASN A 47 1.30 20.77 34.10
CA ASN A 47 0.26 21.51 33.41
C ASN A 47 0.72 21.87 31.99
N MET A 48 0.43 20.98 31.04
CA MET A 48 0.79 21.18 29.63
C MET A 48 0.18 22.45 29.03
N SER A 49 -0.93 22.95 29.57
CA SER A 49 -1.57 24.18 29.09
C SER A 49 -0.77 25.46 29.40
N GLU A 50 0.09 25.40 30.42
CA GLU A 50 0.95 26.51 30.81
C GLU A 50 2.32 26.48 30.14
N ILE A 51 2.69 25.36 29.52
CA ILE A 51 3.96 25.21 28.81
C ILE A 51 3.85 25.87 27.43
N GLN A 52 4.76 26.79 27.14
CA GLN A 52 4.80 27.50 25.88
C GLN A 52 6.25 27.81 25.50
N PHE A 53 6.69 27.30 24.35
CA PHE A 53 8.03 27.53 23.84
C PHE A 53 8.12 28.78 22.96
N LYS A 54 7.03 29.12 22.24
CA LYS A 54 6.94 30.29 21.38
C LYS A 54 5.63 31.04 21.63
N LEU A 55 5.70 32.36 21.74
CA LEU A 55 4.53 33.20 21.98
C LEU A 55 3.46 32.98 20.89
N GLY A 56 2.21 32.80 21.33
CA GLY A 56 1.06 32.50 20.46
C GLY A 56 1.02 31.07 19.88
N HIS A 57 2.06 30.24 20.06
CA HIS A 57 2.10 28.86 19.58
C HIS A 57 2.10 27.89 20.77
N ARG A 58 1.05 27.07 20.89
CA ARG A 58 0.91 26.06 21.96
C ARG A 58 1.48 24.70 21.59
N GLN A 59 1.92 24.52 20.35
CA GLN A 59 2.47 23.24 19.90
C GLN A 59 3.85 23.02 20.53
N LEU A 60 4.04 21.84 21.12
CA LEU A 60 5.33 21.46 21.68
C LEU A 60 6.31 21.16 20.53
N PRO A 61 7.60 21.50 20.68
CA PRO A 61 8.61 21.09 19.72
C PRO A 61 8.80 19.58 19.81
N GLU A 62 8.79 18.92 18.65
CA GLU A 62 9.20 17.53 18.54
C GLU A 62 10.72 17.46 18.54
N SER A 63 11.29 16.60 19.37
CA SER A 63 12.74 16.35 19.47
C SER A 63 13.08 14.98 18.90
N VAL A 64 12.74 14.77 17.62
CA VAL A 64 13.01 13.52 16.90
C VAL A 64 14.08 13.73 15.84
N CYS A 65 14.97 12.74 15.68
CA CYS A 65 16.02 12.77 14.67
C CYS A 65 15.47 12.55 13.26
N SER A 66 14.49 11.66 13.14
CA SER A 66 13.90 11.24 11.88
C SER A 66 12.39 11.24 12.02
N LEU A 67 11.70 11.77 11.02
CA LEU A 67 10.25 11.75 10.96
C LEU A 67 9.74 10.33 10.65
N PRO A 68 8.49 10.00 11.03
CA PRO A 68 7.85 8.76 10.59
C PRO A 68 7.85 8.66 9.05
N CYS A 69 8.12 7.46 8.52
CA CYS A 69 8.15 7.22 7.07
C CYS A 69 6.74 7.22 6.46
N ASP A 70 6.66 7.54 5.18
CA ASP A 70 5.41 7.53 4.42
C ASP A 70 4.91 6.09 4.14
N GLN A 71 3.67 5.99 3.65
CA GLN A 71 3.10 4.71 3.24
C GLN A 71 3.91 4.09 2.09
N GLY A 72 4.20 2.79 2.19
CA GLY A 72 5.03 2.08 1.20
C GLY A 72 6.55 2.26 1.37
N GLN A 73 6.99 2.98 2.42
CA GLN A 73 8.40 3.11 2.77
C GLN A 73 8.77 2.24 3.97
N ALA A 74 9.96 1.64 3.91
CA ALA A 74 10.57 0.95 5.02
C ALA A 74 11.64 1.85 5.67
N LYS A 75 11.86 1.66 6.97
CA LYS A 75 12.87 2.40 7.74
C LYS A 75 14.18 1.61 7.79
N LYS A 76 15.30 2.29 7.60
CA LYS A 76 16.65 1.73 7.77
C LYS A 76 17.38 2.53 8.84
N TYR A 77 17.72 1.89 9.94
CA TYR A 77 18.47 2.53 11.02
C TYR A 77 19.86 2.97 10.55
N VAL A 78 20.31 4.12 11.04
CA VAL A 78 21.65 4.64 10.81
C VAL A 78 22.62 3.85 11.69
N GLU A 79 23.74 3.39 11.12
CA GLU A 79 24.75 2.66 11.88
C GLU A 79 25.33 3.55 12.99
N GLY A 80 25.27 3.07 14.23
CA GLY A 80 25.75 3.79 15.41
C GLY A 80 24.70 4.64 16.15
N GLU A 81 23.50 4.84 15.58
CA GLU A 81 22.43 5.63 16.20
C GLU A 81 21.10 4.86 16.26
N SER A 82 20.55 4.66 17.47
CA SER A 82 19.34 3.85 17.66
C SER A 82 18.03 4.57 17.38
N CYS A 83 18.03 5.92 17.36
CA CYS A 83 16.85 6.75 17.19
C CYS A 83 16.75 7.42 15.81
N CYS A 84 17.75 7.25 14.95
CA CYS A 84 17.81 7.86 13.63
C CYS A 84 17.63 6.78 12.55
N TRP A 85 16.82 7.08 11.54
CA TRP A 85 16.57 6.19 10.42
C TRP A 85 16.39 6.96 9.11
N HIS A 86 16.69 6.28 8.01
CA HIS A 86 16.35 6.73 6.66
C HIS A 86 15.16 5.96 6.13
N CYS A 87 14.22 6.66 5.52
CA CYS A 87 13.11 6.06 4.82
C CYS A 87 13.52 5.73 3.38
N PHE A 88 13.22 4.53 2.92
CA PHE A 88 13.46 4.11 1.54
C PHE A 88 12.20 3.45 0.96
N ASN A 89 11.98 3.66 -0.33
CA ASN A 89 10.83 3.07 -1.03
C ASN A 89 11.06 1.58 -1.28
N CYS A 90 10.06 0.74 -0.99
CA CYS A 90 10.06 -0.65 -1.45
C CYS A 90 10.05 -0.71 -2.99
N THR A 91 10.65 -1.76 -3.56
CA THR A 91 10.76 -1.95 -5.01
C THR A 91 9.41 -2.28 -5.68
N GLN A 92 9.38 -2.42 -7.01
CA GLN A 92 8.14 -2.60 -7.80
C GLN A 92 7.28 -3.81 -7.38
N TYR A 93 7.90 -4.89 -6.87
CA TYR A 93 7.21 -6.12 -6.50
C TYR A 93 7.16 -6.35 -4.98
N GLN A 94 7.47 -5.30 -4.21
CA GLN A 94 7.59 -5.38 -2.76
C GLN A 94 6.63 -4.42 -2.07
N VAL A 95 6.18 -4.84 -0.90
CA VAL A 95 5.39 -4.05 0.04
C VAL A 95 6.11 -3.96 1.37
N ARG A 96 5.85 -2.90 2.14
CA ARG A 96 6.33 -2.78 3.51
C ARG A 96 5.73 -3.91 4.36
N HIS A 97 6.54 -4.59 5.16
CA HIS A 97 6.03 -5.66 6.00
C HIS A 97 5.08 -5.09 7.08
N PRO A 98 3.88 -5.67 7.28
CA PRO A 98 2.85 -5.07 8.16
C PRO A 98 3.22 -5.10 9.64
N LEU A 99 4.04 -6.05 10.06
CA LEU A 99 4.52 -6.17 11.45
C LEU A 99 5.93 -5.60 11.64
N ASP A 100 6.69 -5.44 10.55
CA ASP A 100 8.08 -5.00 10.60
C ASP A 100 8.31 -3.84 9.64
N GLU A 101 8.36 -2.64 10.20
CA GLU A 101 8.52 -1.42 9.44
C GLU A 101 9.91 -1.29 8.79
N THR A 102 10.87 -2.15 9.16
CA THR A 102 12.25 -2.10 8.65
C THR A 102 12.45 -2.90 7.37
N GLN A 103 11.49 -3.74 7.01
CA GLN A 103 11.63 -4.71 5.92
C GLN A 103 10.62 -4.49 4.81
N CYS A 104 11.07 -4.71 3.58
CA CYS A 104 10.24 -4.85 2.41
C CYS A 104 10.14 -6.33 2.04
N VAL A 105 8.93 -6.82 1.83
CA VAL A 105 8.67 -8.21 1.46
C VAL A 105 8.10 -8.29 0.05
N VAL A 106 8.47 -9.34 -0.68
CA VAL A 106 7.98 -9.59 -2.04
C VAL A 106 6.56 -10.12 -1.96
N CYS A 107 5.67 -9.62 -2.82
CA CYS A 107 4.31 -10.13 -2.92
C CYS A 107 4.27 -11.59 -3.39
N PRO A 108 3.32 -12.41 -2.92
CA PRO A 108 3.17 -13.78 -3.38
C PRO A 108 2.86 -13.85 -4.88
N GLN A 109 3.21 -14.97 -5.50
CA GLN A 109 2.95 -15.18 -6.93
C GLN A 109 1.45 -15.02 -7.23
N GLY A 110 1.13 -14.33 -8.33
CA GLY A 110 -0.24 -14.00 -8.69
C GLY A 110 -0.77 -12.71 -8.06
N THR A 111 0.05 -12.01 -7.26
CA THR A 111 -0.30 -10.70 -6.68
C THR A 111 0.72 -9.63 -7.01
N LEU A 112 0.29 -8.38 -7.03
CA LEU A 112 1.09 -7.18 -7.30
C LEU A 112 0.86 -6.15 -6.18
N PRO A 113 1.86 -5.33 -5.81
CA PRO A 113 1.64 -4.23 -4.89
C PRO A 113 0.57 -3.25 -5.40
N ASP A 114 -0.27 -2.76 -4.48
CA ASP A 114 -1.19 -1.64 -4.72
C ASP A 114 -0.41 -0.32 -4.98
N ASP A 115 -1.06 0.73 -5.45
CA ASP A 115 -0.44 2.04 -5.75
C ASP A 115 0.26 2.64 -4.52
N THR A 116 -0.28 2.37 -3.33
CA THR A 116 0.29 2.78 -2.03
C THR A 116 1.39 1.85 -1.52
N ARG A 117 1.62 0.70 -2.17
CA ARG A 117 2.58 -0.34 -1.80
C ARG A 117 2.47 -0.84 -0.35
N VAL A 118 1.27 -0.76 0.21
CA VAL A 118 0.95 -1.25 1.57
C VAL A 118 0.45 -2.69 1.54
N ARG A 119 -0.23 -3.10 0.47
CA ARG A 119 -0.87 -4.41 0.33
C ARG A 119 -0.59 -5.02 -1.04
N CYS A 120 -0.61 -6.35 -1.09
CA CYS A 120 -0.58 -7.11 -2.33
C CYS A 120 -2.01 -7.36 -2.80
N GLN A 121 -2.30 -7.04 -4.06
CA GLN A 121 -3.59 -7.24 -4.71
C GLN A 121 -3.45 -8.31 -5.80
N GLU A 122 -4.47 -9.14 -6.00
CA GLU A 122 -4.49 -10.15 -7.05
C GLU A 122 -4.41 -9.50 -8.45
N ILE A 123 -3.60 -10.10 -9.32
CA ILE A 123 -3.46 -9.66 -10.70
C ILE A 123 -4.78 -9.98 -11.43
N PRO A 124 -5.45 -8.99 -12.04
CA PRO A 124 -6.71 -9.24 -12.72
C PRO A 124 -6.50 -10.15 -13.93
N GLU A 125 -7.36 -11.15 -14.11
CA GLU A 125 -7.27 -12.03 -15.27
C GLU A 125 -7.63 -11.29 -16.57
N VAL A 126 -6.74 -11.39 -17.55
CA VAL A 126 -6.98 -10.91 -18.91
C VAL A 126 -7.35 -12.11 -19.77
N PHE A 127 -8.64 -12.23 -20.07
CA PHE A 127 -9.16 -13.24 -20.99
C PHE A 127 -9.82 -12.57 -22.20
N LEU A 128 -9.83 -13.29 -23.33
CA LEU A 128 -10.49 -12.84 -24.54
C LEU A 128 -12.01 -12.88 -24.33
N ARG A 129 -12.58 -11.74 -23.96
CA ARG A 129 -14.03 -11.61 -23.77
C ARG A 129 -14.73 -11.75 -25.12
N PRO A 130 -15.90 -12.43 -25.20
CA PRO A 130 -16.70 -12.50 -26.44
C PRO A 130 -17.06 -11.12 -26.99
N GLU A 131 -17.25 -10.15 -26.09
CA GLU A 131 -17.52 -8.73 -26.39
C GLU A 131 -16.30 -7.98 -26.95
N SER A 132 -15.10 -8.58 -26.95
CA SER A 132 -13.91 -7.93 -27.50
C SER A 132 -13.98 -7.88 -29.02
N GLY A 133 -13.59 -6.75 -29.61
CA GLY A 133 -13.61 -6.57 -31.08
C GLY A 133 -12.81 -7.65 -31.82
N TRP A 134 -11.73 -8.15 -31.21
CA TRP A 134 -10.95 -9.27 -31.74
C TRP A 134 -11.75 -10.58 -31.78
N ALA A 135 -12.48 -10.91 -30.70
CA ALA A 135 -13.33 -12.09 -30.66
C ALA A 135 -14.49 -11.97 -31.67
N ILE A 136 -15.14 -10.80 -31.75
CA ILE A 136 -16.23 -10.54 -32.70
C ILE A 136 -15.73 -10.66 -34.15
N GLY A 137 -14.55 -10.13 -34.45
CA GLY A 137 -13.92 -10.26 -35.76
C GLY A 137 -13.69 -11.72 -36.14
N ALA A 138 -13.09 -12.51 -35.24
CA ALA A 138 -12.85 -13.94 -35.48
C ALA A 138 -14.16 -14.74 -35.62
N MET A 139 -15.15 -14.48 -34.78
CA MET A 139 -16.46 -15.14 -34.82
C MET A 139 -17.21 -14.83 -36.11
N SER A 140 -17.24 -13.56 -36.54
CA SER A 140 -17.91 -13.15 -37.77
C SER A 140 -17.25 -13.73 -39.01
N LEU A 141 -15.91 -13.71 -39.08
CA LEU A 141 -15.16 -14.36 -40.17
C LEU A 141 -15.44 -15.87 -40.22
N SER A 142 -15.41 -16.55 -39.07
CA SER A 142 -15.72 -17.98 -38.99
C SER A 142 -17.15 -18.28 -39.44
N ALA A 143 -18.12 -17.50 -38.98
CA ALA A 143 -19.52 -17.65 -39.39
C ALA A 143 -19.72 -17.43 -40.90
N THR A 144 -19.07 -16.42 -41.48
CA THR A 144 -19.11 -16.22 -42.93
C THR A 144 -18.46 -17.36 -43.71
N GLY A 145 -17.34 -17.91 -43.22
CA GLY A 145 -16.70 -19.08 -43.79
C GLY A 145 -17.64 -20.29 -43.82
N ILE A 146 -18.28 -20.60 -42.68
CA ILE A 146 -19.26 -21.69 -42.58
C ILE A 146 -20.42 -21.51 -43.57
N LEU A 147 -20.95 -20.29 -43.69
CA LEU A 147 -22.03 -19.99 -44.65
C LEU A 147 -21.60 -20.23 -46.10
N VAL A 148 -20.37 -19.83 -46.47
CA VAL A 148 -19.81 -20.08 -47.80
C VAL A 148 -19.60 -21.57 -48.04
N THR A 149 -19.04 -22.31 -47.06
CA THR A 149 -18.84 -23.76 -47.17
C THR A 149 -20.16 -24.50 -47.35
N LEU A 150 -21.21 -24.14 -46.59
CA LEU A 150 -22.55 -24.71 -46.73
C LEU A 150 -23.18 -24.41 -48.10
N PHE A 151 -22.97 -23.21 -48.63
CA PHE A 151 -23.45 -22.85 -49.96
C PHE A 151 -22.77 -23.69 -51.05
N VAL A 152 -21.43 -23.81 -51.01
CA VAL A 152 -20.67 -24.65 -51.94
C VAL A 152 -21.09 -26.12 -51.83
N ALA A 153 -21.27 -26.62 -50.60
CA ALA A 153 -21.77 -27.97 -50.34
C ALA A 153 -23.14 -28.20 -50.99
N GLY A 154 -24.08 -27.27 -50.80
CA GLY A 154 -25.42 -27.36 -51.38
C GLY A 154 -25.41 -27.39 -52.92
N VAL A 155 -24.58 -26.55 -53.54
CA VAL A 155 -24.41 -26.54 -55.01
C VAL A 155 -23.81 -27.86 -55.50
N PHE A 156 -22.80 -28.38 -54.81
CA PHE A 156 -22.12 -29.63 -55.15
C PHE A 156 -23.06 -30.83 -55.06
N VAL A 157 -23.86 -30.93 -53.98
CA VAL A 157 -24.87 -31.99 -53.82
C VAL A 157 -25.93 -31.91 -54.90
N ARG A 158 -26.38 -30.69 -55.27
CA ARG A 158 -27.43 -30.52 -56.29
C ARG A 158 -26.96 -30.81 -57.72
N HIS A 159 -25.70 -30.54 -58.04
CA HIS A 159 -25.11 -30.75 -59.38
C HIS A 159 -24.19 -31.98 -59.45
N ASN A 160 -24.40 -32.94 -58.55
CA ASN A 160 -23.57 -34.12 -58.38
C ASN A 160 -23.46 -34.99 -59.66
N ASP A 161 -24.46 -34.93 -60.54
CA ASP A 161 -24.47 -35.68 -61.81
C ASP A 161 -23.80 -34.96 -62.98
N THR A 162 -23.28 -33.74 -62.76
CA THR A 162 -22.55 -33.03 -63.83
C THR A 162 -21.23 -33.73 -64.16
N PRO A 163 -20.84 -33.81 -65.46
CA PRO A 163 -19.66 -34.54 -65.90
C PRO A 163 -18.35 -34.02 -65.28
N VAL A 164 -18.33 -32.74 -64.88
CA VAL A 164 -17.21 -32.10 -64.19
C VAL A 164 -17.00 -32.69 -62.78
N VAL A 165 -18.07 -32.87 -62.01
CA VAL A 165 -18.02 -33.40 -60.64
C VAL A 165 -17.66 -34.90 -60.63
N ARG A 166 -18.16 -35.66 -61.61
CA ARG A 166 -17.82 -37.08 -61.76
C ARG A 166 -16.34 -37.30 -62.15
N ALA A 167 -15.78 -36.44 -63.00
CA ALA A 167 -14.38 -36.55 -63.41
C ALA A 167 -13.40 -36.21 -62.26
N SER A 168 -13.79 -35.31 -61.35
CA SER A 168 -12.91 -34.84 -60.27
C SER A 168 -12.83 -35.78 -59.06
N GLY A 169 -13.66 -36.83 -59.00
CA GLY A 169 -13.66 -37.81 -57.90
C GLY A 169 -14.58 -37.40 -56.75
N ARG A 170 -15.85 -37.83 -56.84
CA ARG A 170 -16.94 -37.45 -55.93
C ARG A 170 -16.62 -37.68 -54.45
N GLU A 171 -16.11 -38.86 -54.11
CA GLU A 171 -15.79 -39.23 -52.72
C GLU A 171 -14.67 -38.35 -52.13
N LEU A 172 -13.69 -37.96 -52.96
CA LEU A 172 -12.54 -37.16 -52.53
C LEU A 172 -12.94 -35.70 -52.29
N SER A 173 -13.82 -35.15 -53.13
CA SER A 173 -14.42 -33.82 -52.89
C SER A 173 -15.31 -33.77 -51.65
N TYR A 174 -16.06 -34.84 -51.34
CA TYR A 174 -16.83 -34.91 -50.08
C TYR A 174 -15.94 -34.98 -48.84
N VAL A 175 -14.82 -35.70 -48.89
CA VAL A 175 -13.83 -35.74 -47.80
C VAL A 175 -13.16 -34.38 -47.60
N LEU A 176 -12.86 -33.66 -48.69
CA LEU A 176 -12.32 -32.30 -48.61
C LEU A 176 -13.33 -31.33 -47.99
N LEU A 177 -14.62 -31.44 -48.35
CA LEU A 177 -15.66 -30.57 -47.81
C LEU A 177 -16.00 -30.83 -46.34
N THR A 178 -15.85 -32.07 -45.85
CA THR A 178 -16.05 -32.38 -44.43
C THR A 178 -14.87 -31.98 -43.56
N GLY A 179 -13.69 -31.81 -44.16
CA GLY A 179 -12.48 -31.35 -43.46
C GLY A 179 -12.33 -29.83 -43.34
N ILE A 180 -13.15 -29.06 -44.06
CA ILE A 180 -13.20 -27.57 -44.06
C ILE A 180 -14.31 -27.10 -43.13
#